data_AF-A0A6G3WP15-F1
#
_entry.id   AF-A0A6G3WP15-F1
#
_cell.length_a   1.000
_cell.length_b   1.000
_cell.length_c   1.000
_cell.angle_alpha   90.00
_cell.angle_beta   90.00
_cell.angle_gamma   90.00
#
_symmetry.space_group_name_H-M   'P 1'
#
loop_
_entity.id
_entity.type
_entity.pdbx_description
1 polymer ?
#
loop_
_entity_poly.entity_id
_entity_poly.type
_entity_poly.pdbx_seq_one_letter_code
_entity_poly.pdbx_strand_id
1 'polypeptide(L)'
;GHIIVDEAQELSPMAWRLLMRRAPTRSLTLVGDPAQTSEEAGVGSWEKILRPYVGDRFEHVTLEVNYRTPAEIMELAAGVLREKDPSFAAPVSVRSTGEKPWTRDSGEDLAGEVSRAVAELTPR
;
A
#
# COMPACT_ATOMS: atom_id res chain seq x y z
N GLY A 1 -16.16 2.41 -22.75
CA GLY A 1 -16.08 3.11 -21.46
C GLY A 1 -14.74 2.82 -20.83
N HIS A 2 -14.25 3.73 -19.98
CA HIS A 2 -12.99 3.58 -19.25
C HIS A 2 -13.29 3.26 -17.79
N ILE A 3 -12.47 2.43 -17.15
CA ILE A 3 -12.60 2.09 -15.72
C ILE A 3 -11.34 2.53 -14.99
N ILE A 4 -11.50 3.21 -13.86
CA ILE A 4 -10.42 3.50 -12.93
C ILE A 4 -10.65 2.66 -11.69
N VAL A 5 -9.62 1.98 -11.22
CA VAL A 5 -9.65 1.19 -9.99
C VAL A 5 -8.53 1.67 -9.09
N ASP A 6 -8.89 2.03 -7.86
CA ASP A 6 -7.95 2.31 -6.78
C ASP A 6 -7.82 1.09 -5.88
N GLU A 7 -6.67 0.92 -5.23
CA GLU A 7 -6.31 -0.26 -4.45
C GLU A 7 -6.56 -1.58 -5.19
N ALA A 8 -6.21 -1.60 -6.48
CA ALA A 8 -6.56 -2.69 -7.38
C ALA A 8 -5.91 -4.04 -6.98
N GLN A 9 -4.87 -4.04 -6.14
CA GLN A 9 -4.28 -5.25 -5.57
C GLN A 9 -5.24 -6.03 -4.66
N GLU A 10 -6.23 -5.36 -4.04
CA GLU A 10 -7.21 -5.99 -3.13
C GLU A 10 -8.34 -6.71 -3.90
N LEU A 11 -8.33 -6.66 -5.24
CA LEU A 11 -9.36 -7.30 -6.06
C LEU A 11 -9.16 -8.81 -6.16
N SER A 12 -10.20 -9.55 -5.79
CA SER A 12 -10.26 -11.00 -6.01
C SER A 12 -10.23 -11.36 -7.51
N PRO A 13 -9.81 -12.59 -7.87
CA PRO A 13 -9.85 -13.05 -9.25
C PRO A 13 -11.23 -12.94 -9.93
N MET A 14 -12.31 -13.08 -9.16
CA MET A 14 -13.67 -12.93 -9.68
C MET A 14 -14.02 -11.45 -9.97
N ALA A 15 -13.56 -10.53 -9.14
CA ALA A 15 -13.72 -9.09 -9.38
C ALA A 15 -12.97 -8.69 -10.66
N TRP A 16 -11.75 -9.17 -10.86
CA TRP A 16 -11.00 -9.00 -12.11
C TRP A 16 -11.77 -9.52 -13.33
N ARG A 17 -12.33 -10.74 -13.25
CA ARG A 17 -13.15 -11.30 -14.33
C ARG A 17 -14.37 -10.42 -14.62
N LEU A 18 -15.02 -9.85 -13.61
CA LEU A 18 -16.15 -8.95 -13.78
C LEU A 18 -15.74 -7.65 -14.49
N LEU A 19 -14.67 -7.00 -14.05
CA LEU A 19 -14.16 -5.77 -14.68
C LEU A 19 -13.80 -5.97 -16.14
N MET A 20 -13.13 -7.09 -16.44
CA MET A 20 -12.71 -7.44 -17.79
C MET A 20 -13.89 -7.74 -18.72
N ARG A 21 -15.02 -8.23 -18.19
CA ARG A 21 -16.28 -8.34 -18.95
C ARG A 21 -16.95 -6.99 -19.17
N ARG A 22 -16.86 -6.08 -18.19
CA ARG A 22 -17.49 -4.75 -18.23
C ARG A 22 -16.77 -3.77 -19.16
N ALA A 23 -15.47 -3.96 -19.39
CA ALA A 23 -14.64 -3.16 -20.30
C ALA A 23 -14.05 -4.00 -21.45
N PRO A 24 -14.84 -4.32 -22.51
CA PRO A 24 -14.37 -5.12 -23.64
C PRO A 24 -13.14 -4.54 -24.36
N THR A 25 -13.03 -3.21 -24.40
CA THR A 25 -11.90 -2.48 -24.98
C THR A 25 -10.63 -2.53 -24.13
N ARG A 26 -10.69 -3.10 -22.91
CA ARG A 26 -9.59 -3.16 -21.95
C ARG A 26 -8.96 -1.81 -21.65
N SER A 27 -9.77 -0.75 -21.70
CA SER A 27 -9.37 0.58 -21.28
C SER A 27 -9.56 0.71 -19.76
N LEU A 28 -8.49 0.49 -19.01
CA LEU A 28 -8.45 0.60 -17.55
C LEU A 28 -7.27 1.47 -17.11
N THR A 29 -7.43 2.19 -16.01
CA THR A 29 -6.33 2.76 -15.21
C THR A 29 -6.38 2.10 -13.85
N LEU A 30 -5.29 1.45 -13.46
CA LEU A 30 -5.18 0.70 -12.22
C LEU A 30 -4.16 1.39 -11.32
N VAL A 31 -4.56 1.67 -10.09
CA VAL A 31 -3.71 2.27 -9.07
C VAL A 31 -3.67 1.32 -7.88
N GLY A 32 -2.49 1.17 -7.30
CA GLY A 32 -2.29 0.25 -6.18
C GLY A 32 -0.82 -0.18 -6.03
N ASP A 33 -0.56 -0.90 -4.96
CA ASP A 33 0.76 -1.45 -4.65
C ASP A 33 0.62 -2.95 -4.31
N PRO A 34 1.02 -3.86 -5.21
CA PRO A 34 0.98 -5.29 -4.95
C PRO A 34 1.79 -5.74 -3.72
N ALA A 35 2.77 -4.94 -3.26
CA ALA A 35 3.51 -5.22 -2.03
C ALA A 35 2.70 -4.96 -0.75
N GLN A 36 1.59 -4.21 -0.84
CA GLN A 36 0.69 -3.91 0.28
C GLN A 36 -0.50 -4.87 0.41
N THR A 37 -0.56 -5.90 -0.43
CA THR A 37 -1.69 -6.84 -0.42
C THR A 37 -1.82 -7.56 0.92
N SER A 38 -3.03 -7.53 1.48
CA SER A 38 -3.39 -8.26 2.69
C SER A 38 -3.76 -9.73 2.43
N GLU A 39 -4.12 -10.06 1.18
CA GLU A 39 -4.53 -11.40 0.74
C GLU A 39 -3.33 -12.33 0.51
N GLU A 40 -3.33 -13.53 1.10
CA GLU A 40 -2.35 -14.60 0.81
C GLU A 40 -2.36 -15.02 -0.67
N ALA A 41 -3.52 -14.85 -1.36
CA ALA A 41 -3.68 -15.11 -2.78
C ALA A 41 -3.28 -13.90 -3.66
N GLY A 42 -2.86 -12.79 -3.05
CA GLY A 42 -2.36 -11.60 -3.70
C GLY A 42 -1.20 -11.96 -4.63
N VAL A 43 -1.45 -11.85 -5.92
CA VAL A 43 -0.42 -12.03 -6.93
C VAL A 43 0.47 -10.79 -6.82
N GLY A 44 1.55 -10.87 -6.04
CA GLY A 44 2.48 -9.77 -5.72
C GLY A 44 3.23 -9.16 -6.92
N SER A 45 2.65 -9.24 -8.12
CA SER A 45 3.09 -8.63 -9.36
C SER A 45 1.86 -8.38 -10.25
N TRP A 46 1.75 -7.13 -10.74
CA TRP A 46 0.77 -6.73 -11.76
C TRP A 46 0.80 -7.63 -12.99
N GLU A 47 1.99 -8.10 -13.39
CA GLU A 47 2.15 -8.99 -14.53
C GLU A 47 1.33 -10.27 -14.33
N LYS A 48 1.41 -10.90 -13.16
CA LYS A 48 0.67 -12.14 -12.89
C LYS A 48 -0.84 -11.90 -12.85
N ILE A 49 -1.28 -10.75 -12.32
CA ILE A 49 -2.70 -10.35 -12.28
C ILE A 49 -3.26 -10.16 -13.69
N LEU A 50 -2.52 -9.44 -14.54
CA LEU A 50 -3.04 -8.91 -15.81
C LEU A 50 -2.78 -9.83 -17.01
N ARG A 51 -1.76 -10.70 -16.94
CA ARG A 51 -1.38 -11.61 -18.04
C ARG A 51 -2.54 -12.43 -18.61
N PRO A 52 -3.48 -13.00 -17.81
CA PRO A 52 -4.62 -13.74 -18.36
C PRO A 52 -5.59 -12.90 -19.21
N TYR A 53 -5.54 -11.57 -19.07
CA TYR A 53 -6.53 -10.66 -19.64
C TYR A 53 -6.00 -9.81 -20.78
N VAL A 54 -4.77 -9.32 -20.65
CA VAL A 54 -4.15 -8.41 -21.61
C VAL A 54 -2.79 -8.90 -22.11
N GLY A 55 -2.24 -9.96 -21.53
CA GLY A 55 -0.88 -10.41 -21.81
C GLY A 55 0.14 -9.40 -21.28
N ASP A 56 1.04 -8.97 -22.15
CA ASP A 56 2.04 -7.92 -21.93
C ASP A 56 1.57 -6.54 -22.41
N ARG A 57 0.32 -6.40 -22.86
CA ARG A 57 -0.23 -5.16 -23.42
C ARG A 57 -0.71 -4.20 -22.34
N PHE A 58 0.19 -3.84 -21.44
CA PHE A 58 -0.02 -2.79 -20.44
C PHE A 58 1.29 -2.06 -20.19
N GLU A 59 1.17 -0.81 -19.76
CA GLU A 59 2.31 -0.02 -19.29
C GLU A 59 2.24 0.06 -17.77
N HIS A 60 3.37 -0.14 -17.11
CA HIS A 60 3.50 0.01 -15.66
C HIS A 60 4.39 1.21 -15.38
N VAL A 61 3.84 2.18 -14.64
CA VAL A 61 4.55 3.37 -14.19
C VAL A 61 4.52 3.38 -12.67
N THR A 62 5.69 3.47 -12.05
CA THR A 62 5.85 3.53 -10.59
C THR A 62 6.05 4.97 -10.14
N LEU A 63 5.40 5.35 -9.05
CA LEU A 63 5.57 6.66 -8.41
C LEU A 63 6.57 6.54 -7.25
N GLU A 64 7.79 7.03 -7.47
CA GLU A 64 8.89 6.84 -6.52
C GLU A 64 8.99 7.95 -5.46
N VAL A 65 8.17 9.00 -5.55
CA VAL A 65 8.22 10.16 -4.64
C VAL A 65 6.99 10.19 -3.75
N ASN A 66 7.20 10.12 -2.43
CA ASN A 66 6.16 10.23 -1.42
C ASN A 66 6.12 11.64 -0.83
N TYR A 67 4.98 12.32 -0.98
CA TYR A 67 4.72 13.64 -0.38
C TYR A 67 3.74 13.58 0.81
N ARG A 68 3.13 12.42 1.07
CA ARG A 68 2.05 12.24 2.05
C ARG A 68 2.53 11.76 3.40
N THR A 69 3.60 10.98 3.46
CA THR A 69 4.11 10.39 4.70
C THR A 69 5.52 10.92 5.00
N PRO A 70 5.80 11.35 6.25
CA PRO A 70 7.14 11.83 6.61
C PRO A 70 8.19 10.73 6.45
N ALA A 71 9.42 11.13 6.14
CA ALA A 71 10.55 10.23 5.96
C ALA A 71 10.80 9.33 7.18
N GLU A 72 10.59 9.86 8.40
CA GLU A 72 10.80 9.14 9.66
C GLU A 72 9.85 7.94 9.82
N ILE A 73 8.59 8.09 9.38
CA ILE A 73 7.59 7.01 9.39
C ILE A 73 7.89 6.01 8.27
N MET A 74 8.26 6.50 7.08
CA MET A 74 8.60 5.64 5.94
C MET A 74 9.85 4.81 6.19
N GLU A 75 10.87 5.35 6.87
CA GLU A 75 12.08 4.63 7.22
C GLU A 75 11.78 3.44 8.14
N LEU A 76 10.93 3.65 9.16
CA LEU A 76 10.46 2.58 10.03
C LEU A 76 9.67 1.51 9.25
N ALA A 77 8.68 1.93 8.45
CA ALA A 77 7.85 1.00 7.68
C ALA A 77 8.68 0.21 6.65
N ALA A 78 9.62 0.86 5.97
CA ALA A 78 10.54 0.20 5.05
C ALA A 78 11.45 -0.81 5.74
N GLY A 79 11.83 -0.55 7.00
CA GLY A 79 12.57 -1.51 7.83
C GLY A 79 11.79 -2.81 8.04
N VAL A 80 10.50 -2.70 8.39
CA VAL A 80 9.61 -3.87 8.58
C VAL A 80 9.50 -4.72 7.32
N LEU A 81 9.38 -4.09 6.15
CA LEU A 81 9.34 -4.84 4.88
C LEU A 81 10.69 -5.45 4.52
N ARG A 82 11.80 -4.75 4.81
CA ARG A 82 13.16 -5.23 4.56
C ARG A 82 13.56 -6.44 5.41
N GLU A 83 12.91 -6.68 6.55
CA GLU A 83 13.08 -7.91 7.31
C GLU A 83 12.62 -9.16 6.54
N LYS A 84 11.61 -9.01 5.67
CA LYS A 84 11.07 -10.10 4.83
C LYS A 84 11.72 -10.12 3.45
N ASP A 85 11.97 -8.95 2.86
CA ASP A 85 12.62 -8.76 1.57
C ASP A 85 13.71 -7.68 1.65
N PRO A 86 14.98 -8.06 1.85
CA PRO A 86 16.09 -7.11 1.94
C PRO A 86 16.28 -6.22 0.70
N SER A 87 15.72 -6.62 -0.46
CA SER A 87 15.80 -5.86 -1.70
C SER A 87 14.72 -4.79 -1.84
N PHE A 88 13.74 -4.76 -0.93
CA PHE A 88 12.65 -3.80 -0.96
C PHE A 88 13.15 -2.34 -0.90
N ALA A 89 12.78 -1.58 -1.94
CA ALA A 89 13.07 -0.15 -2.04
C ALA A 89 11.76 0.64 -1.84
N ALA A 90 11.69 1.40 -0.74
CA ALA A 90 10.56 2.27 -0.48
C ALA A 90 10.64 3.56 -1.32
N PRO A 91 9.49 4.19 -1.64
CA PRO A 91 9.47 5.53 -2.23
C PRO A 91 10.22 6.55 -1.37
N VAL A 92 10.87 7.52 -2.03
CA VAL A 92 11.59 8.61 -1.38
C VAL A 92 10.60 9.62 -0.83
N SER A 93 10.55 9.76 0.49
CA SER A 93 9.75 10.80 1.14
C SER A 93 10.45 12.17 1.08
N VAL A 94 9.76 13.15 0.50
CA VAL A 94 10.26 14.54 0.43
C VAL A 94 9.84 15.40 1.63
N ARG A 95 8.92 14.89 2.47
CA ARG A 95 8.49 15.55 3.70
C ARG A 95 9.24 14.95 4.90
N SER A 96 9.65 15.80 5.83
CA SER A 96 10.18 15.42 7.14
C SER A 96 9.53 16.30 8.21
N THR A 97 9.26 15.72 9.38
CA THR A 97 8.72 16.45 10.54
C THR A 97 9.78 16.74 11.58
N GLY A 98 10.93 16.05 11.54
CA GLY A 98 11.96 16.10 12.58
C GLY A 98 11.62 15.27 13.82
N GLU A 99 10.44 14.64 13.84
CA GLU A 99 9.96 13.82 14.95
C GLU A 99 10.05 12.34 14.57
N LYS A 100 10.83 11.58 15.35
CA LYS A 100 10.96 10.13 15.16
C LYS A 100 9.82 9.38 15.85
N PRO A 101 9.33 8.28 15.25
CA PRO A 101 8.42 7.37 15.93
C PRO A 101 9.05 6.80 17.20
N TRP A 102 8.22 6.55 18.21
CA TRP A 102 8.64 5.99 19.49
C TRP A 102 7.60 4.97 19.98
N THR A 103 8.01 4.14 20.93
CA THR A 103 7.15 3.11 21.55
C THR A 103 6.98 3.38 23.03
N ARG A 104 5.84 2.99 23.59
CA ARG A 104 5.52 3.05 25.02
C ARG A 104 4.90 1.72 25.44
N ASP A 105 5.36 1.21 26.56
CA ASP A 105 4.84 -0.03 27.15
C ASP A 105 3.46 0.24 27.78
N SER A 106 2.49 -0.63 27.49
CA SER A 106 1.15 -0.54 28.06
C SER A 106 1.00 -1.26 29.41
N GLY A 107 1.97 -2.10 29.79
CA GLY A 107 1.75 -3.14 30.79
C GLY A 107 0.53 -4.00 30.43
N GLU A 108 -0.26 -4.37 31.45
CA GLU A 108 -1.47 -5.17 31.28
C GLU A 108 -2.72 -4.35 30.87
N ASP A 109 -2.67 -3.01 30.95
CA ASP A 109 -3.81 -2.11 30.70
C ASP A 109 -3.65 -1.33 29.38
N LEU A 110 -3.73 -2.04 28.25
CA LEU A 110 -3.63 -1.45 26.92
C LEU A 110 -4.69 -0.36 26.66
N ALA A 111 -5.95 -0.63 27.03
CA ALA A 111 -7.03 0.30 26.77
C ALA A 111 -6.86 1.61 27.58
N GLY A 112 -6.47 1.50 28.85
CA GLY A 112 -6.21 2.67 29.68
C GLY A 112 -5.00 3.47 29.22
N GLU A 113 -3.93 2.82 28.77
CA GLU A 113 -2.75 3.52 28.23
C GLU A 113 -3.02 4.21 26.90
N VAL A 114 -3.78 3.59 25.99
CA VAL A 114 -4.20 4.26 24.75
C VAL A 114 -5.06 5.49 25.06
N SER A 115 -6.00 5.37 26.01
CA SER A 115 -6.83 6.51 26.43
C SER A 115 -5.99 7.67 26.99
N ARG A 116 -5.01 7.36 27.85
CA ARG A 116 -4.05 8.34 28.39
C ARG A 116 -3.23 8.99 27.27
N ALA A 117 -2.65 8.20 26.37
CA ALA A 117 -1.84 8.69 25.26
C ALA A 117 -2.64 9.62 24.33
N VAL A 118 -3.89 9.29 23.99
CA VAL A 118 -4.75 10.17 23.18
C VAL A 118 -5.01 11.49 23.89
N ALA A 119 -5.30 11.46 25.19
CA ALA A 119 -5.54 12.68 25.98
C ALA A 119 -4.27 13.55 26.10
N GLU A 120 -3.09 12.93 26.18
CA GLU A 120 -1.80 13.61 26.33
C GLU A 120 -1.27 14.19 25.01
N LEU A 121 -1.45 13.49 23.88
CA LEU A 121 -0.75 13.75 22.63
C LEU A 121 -1.60 14.41 21.54
N THR A 122 -2.93 14.45 21.69
CA THR A 122 -3.79 15.12 20.69
C THR A 122 -3.64 16.64 20.85
N PRO A 123 -3.17 17.37 19.82
CA PRO A 123 -3.12 18.82 19.88
C PRO A 123 -4.51 19.40 20.14
N ARG A 124 -4.60 20.45 20.96
CA ARG A 124 -5.87 21.17 21.21
C ARG A 124 -6.38 21.90 19.97
#